data_AF-A0A926XXF6-F1
#
_entry.id   AF-A0A926XXF6-F1
#
_cell.length_a   1.000
_cell.length_b   1.000
_cell.length_c   1.000
_cell.angle_alpha   90.00
_cell.angle_beta   90.00
_cell.angle_gamma   90.00
#
_symmetry.space_group_name_H-M   'P 1'
#
loop_
_entity.id
_entity.type
_entity.pdbx_description
1 polymer ?
#
loop_
_entity_poly.entity_id
_entity_poly.type
_entity_poly.pdbx_seq_one_letter_code
_entity_poly.pdbx_strand_id
1 'polypeptide(L)'
;MTEKLNSNRHGSYSKSFEIIVTDDAERNVRQLKKKYRSFKTDFSELLDSLEVSPQQGEPLGKDGYKVRLAIKTKQKGKSGGARVITCVKIVNEQVFIVAVYDKSEYATLTDKKIEQRLKNAGL
;
A
#
# COMPACT_ATOMS: atom_id res chain seq x y z
N MET A 1 -10.26 -34.21 38.34
CA MET A 1 -8.90 -33.85 37.89
C MET A 1 -8.88 -34.00 36.39
N THR A 2 -8.46 -32.95 35.72
CA THR A 2 -8.97 -32.43 34.46
C THR A 2 -8.77 -33.34 33.25
N GLU A 3 -9.83 -33.41 32.44
CA GLU A 3 -9.98 -34.16 31.20
C GLU A 3 -9.07 -33.65 30.08
N LYS A 4 -8.76 -34.57 29.16
CA LYS A 4 -8.08 -34.35 27.89
C LYS A 4 -8.91 -33.41 27.00
N LEU A 5 -8.30 -32.35 26.49
CA LEU A 5 -8.82 -31.59 25.35
C LEU A 5 -8.01 -31.92 24.10
N ASN A 6 -8.57 -32.80 23.28
CA ASN A 6 -8.30 -32.81 21.84
C ASN A 6 -9.50 -32.15 21.16
N SER A 7 -9.29 -31.01 20.51
CA SER A 7 -10.24 -30.42 19.57
C SER A 7 -9.50 -29.74 18.42
N ASN A 8 -9.31 -30.53 17.37
CA ASN A 8 -9.64 -30.25 15.97
C ASN A 8 -9.71 -28.79 15.46
N ARG A 9 -8.99 -28.59 14.33
CA ARG A 9 -9.38 -27.83 13.12
C ARG A 9 -9.49 -26.29 13.22
N HIS A 10 -8.42 -25.62 12.80
CA HIS A 10 -8.50 -24.65 11.70
C HIS A 10 -7.20 -24.63 10.91
N GLY A 11 -7.16 -25.36 9.79
CA GLY A 11 -6.33 -24.92 8.68
C GLY A 11 -6.89 -23.57 8.26
N SER A 12 -6.22 -22.48 8.67
CA SER A 12 -6.67 -21.14 8.29
C SER A 12 -6.16 -20.90 6.89
N TYR A 13 -7.05 -20.95 5.90
CA TYR A 13 -6.83 -20.27 4.63
C TYR A 13 -6.55 -18.80 4.97
N SER A 14 -5.28 -18.42 5.08
CA SER A 14 -4.91 -17.01 5.07
C SER A 14 -5.16 -16.54 3.65
N LYS A 15 -6.29 -15.88 3.43
CA LYS A 15 -6.60 -15.25 2.15
C LYS A 15 -5.60 -14.11 1.95
N SER A 16 -4.48 -14.41 1.32
CA SER A 16 -3.45 -13.46 0.96
C SER A 16 -3.79 -12.86 -0.40
N PHE A 17 -3.98 -11.55 -0.47
CA PHE A 17 -4.20 -10.85 -1.74
C PHE A 17 -2.89 -10.81 -2.53
N GLU A 18 -2.97 -10.97 -3.86
CA GLU A 18 -1.81 -10.78 -4.73
C GLU A 18 -1.55 -9.28 -4.94
N ILE A 19 -0.32 -8.81 -4.70
CA ILE A 19 0.04 -7.41 -4.93
C ILE A 19 0.66 -7.23 -6.32
N ILE A 20 0.08 -6.33 -7.12
CA ILE A 20 0.59 -5.94 -8.44
C ILE A 20 0.99 -4.46 -8.39
N VAL A 21 2.26 -4.17 -8.69
CA VAL A 21 2.72 -2.78 -8.86
C VAL A 21 2.59 -2.39 -10.32
N THR A 22 1.77 -1.40 -10.62
CA THR A 22 1.60 -0.90 -12.00
C THR A 22 2.87 -0.20 -12.50
N ASP A 23 3.09 -0.16 -13.81
CA ASP A 23 4.26 0.50 -14.43
C ASP A 23 4.42 1.97 -14.00
N ASP A 24 3.30 2.70 -13.91
CA ASP A 24 3.27 4.08 -13.43
C ASP A 24 3.72 4.19 -11.97
N ALA A 25 3.29 3.25 -11.12
CA ALA A 25 3.73 3.18 -9.74
C ALA A 25 5.19 2.76 -9.60
N GLU A 26 5.69 1.83 -10.42
CA GLU A 26 7.08 1.41 -10.41
C GLU A 26 8.04 2.59 -10.61
N ARG A 27 7.72 3.49 -11.55
CA ARG A 27 8.52 4.69 -11.79
C ARG A 27 8.62 5.53 -10.53
N ASN A 28 7.51 5.71 -9.80
CA ASN A 28 7.51 6.47 -8.55
C ASN A 28 8.27 5.74 -7.43
N VAL A 29 8.07 4.43 -7.30
CA VAL A 29 8.80 3.59 -6.34
C VAL A 29 10.31 3.68 -6.57
N ARG A 30 10.78 3.64 -7.82
CA ARG A 30 12.21 3.78 -8.17
C ARG A 30 12.76 5.15 -7.76
N GLN A 31 12.00 6.22 -7.94
CA GLN A 31 12.40 7.57 -7.51
C GLN A 31 12.49 7.67 -5.99
N LEU A 32 11.49 7.16 -5.27
CA LEU A 32 11.44 7.20 -3.81
C LEU A 32 12.51 6.31 -3.17
N LYS A 33 12.81 5.13 -3.75
CA LYS A 33 13.93 4.27 -3.34
C LYS A 33 15.28 5.00 -3.38
N LYS A 34 15.51 5.84 -4.38
CA LYS A 34 16.74 6.64 -4.49
C LYS A 34 16.79 7.79 -3.48
N LYS A 35 15.63 8.41 -3.22
CA LYS A 35 15.52 9.59 -2.34
C LYS A 35 15.62 9.22 -0.85
N TYR A 36 15.10 8.06 -0.47
CA TYR A 36 14.87 7.72 0.93
C TYR A 36 15.48 6.36 1.29
N ARG A 37 16.49 6.38 2.17
CA ARG A 37 17.24 5.19 2.58
C ARG A 37 16.37 4.07 3.16
N SER A 38 15.36 4.41 3.98
CA SER A 38 14.45 3.40 4.56
C SER A 38 13.27 3.02 3.68
N PHE A 39 13.05 3.69 2.55
CA PHE A 39 11.82 3.49 1.76
C PHE A 39 11.67 2.05 1.28
N LYS A 40 12.77 1.34 0.99
CA LYS A 40 12.70 -0.09 0.64
C LYS A 40 12.05 -0.92 1.74
N THR A 41 12.48 -0.73 2.98
CA THR A 41 11.95 -1.46 4.16
C THR A 41 10.54 -0.99 4.48
N ASP A 42 10.32 0.32 4.55
CA ASP A 42 9.01 0.91 4.85
C ASP A 42 7.94 0.47 3.83
N PHE A 43 8.31 0.43 2.53
CA PHE A 43 7.41 -0.02 1.47
C PHE A 43 7.14 -1.52 1.54
N SER A 44 8.13 -2.35 1.89
CA SER A 44 7.93 -3.80 2.08
C SER A 44 6.92 -4.09 3.19
N GLU A 45 7.04 -3.40 4.34
CA GLU A 45 6.09 -3.53 5.45
C GLU A 45 4.65 -3.16 5.02
N LEU A 46 4.52 -2.20 4.10
CA LEU A 46 3.21 -1.85 3.52
C LEU A 46 2.67 -2.96 2.60
N LEU A 47 3.51 -3.59 1.78
CA LEU A 47 3.08 -4.71 0.92
C LEU A 47 2.57 -5.87 1.76
N ASP A 48 3.34 -6.29 2.77
CA ASP A 48 2.95 -7.37 3.69
C ASP A 48 1.61 -7.07 4.38
N SER A 49 1.40 -5.81 4.77
CA SER A 49 0.13 -5.37 5.37
C SER A 49 -1.04 -5.40 4.37
N LEU A 50 -0.81 -5.00 3.12
CA LEU A 50 -1.83 -5.01 2.07
C LEU A 50 -2.22 -6.42 1.63
N GLU A 51 -1.29 -7.37 1.67
CA GLU A 51 -1.57 -8.79 1.38
C GLU A 51 -2.61 -9.37 2.35
N VAL A 52 -2.54 -8.98 3.63
CA VAL A 52 -3.45 -9.46 4.67
C VAL A 52 -4.72 -8.60 4.76
N SER A 53 -4.59 -7.28 4.60
CA SER A 53 -5.68 -6.32 4.74
C SER A 53 -5.59 -5.23 3.67
N PRO A 54 -6.19 -5.46 2.49
CA PRO A 54 -6.09 -4.51 1.38
C PRO A 54 -7.00 -3.29 1.53
N GLN A 55 -8.09 -3.41 2.30
CA GLN A 55 -9.07 -2.34 2.54
C GLN A 55 -8.64 -1.43 3.70
N GLN A 56 -7.37 -1.02 3.71
CA GLN A 56 -6.82 -0.14 4.73
C GLN A 56 -6.66 1.29 4.21
N GLY A 57 -6.63 2.26 5.13
CA GLY A 57 -6.50 3.68 4.80
C GLY A 57 -7.84 4.36 4.52
N GLU A 58 -7.78 5.44 3.74
CA GLU A 58 -8.93 6.31 3.46
C GLU A 58 -9.61 5.87 2.15
N PRO A 59 -10.90 5.49 2.16
CA PRO A 59 -11.59 5.04 0.96
C PRO A 59 -11.76 6.20 -0.03
N LEU A 60 -11.46 5.94 -1.29
CA LEU A 60 -11.66 6.85 -2.43
C LEU A 60 -12.91 6.47 -3.26
N GLY A 61 -13.59 5.37 -2.90
CA GLY A 61 -14.70 4.80 -3.65
C GLY A 61 -14.23 3.84 -4.75
N LYS A 62 -15.17 3.02 -5.28
CA LYS A 62 -14.89 1.99 -6.30
C LYS A 62 -13.68 1.12 -5.94
N ASP A 63 -13.64 0.56 -4.73
CA ASP A 63 -12.51 -0.23 -4.20
C ASP A 63 -11.12 0.44 -4.29
N GLY A 64 -11.11 1.77 -4.41
CA GLY A 64 -9.92 2.60 -4.33
C GLY A 64 -9.65 3.01 -2.90
N TYR A 65 -8.40 2.91 -2.46
CA TYR A 65 -7.99 3.29 -1.11
C TYR A 65 -6.71 4.11 -1.13
N LYS A 66 -6.61 5.05 -0.20
CA LYS A 66 -5.46 5.91 0.02
C LYS A 66 -4.78 5.53 1.32
N VAL A 67 -3.61 4.90 1.22
CA VAL A 67 -2.82 4.42 2.35
C VAL A 67 -1.67 5.40 2.61
N ARG A 68 -1.43 5.71 3.89
CA ARG A 68 -0.35 6.62 4.30
C ARG A 68 0.83 5.80 4.83
N LEU A 69 1.93 5.81 4.10
CA LEU A 69 3.19 5.20 4.52
C LEU A 69 4.09 6.24 5.18
N ALA A 70 4.52 6.00 6.42
CA ALA A 70 5.49 6.84 7.10
C ALA A 70 6.92 6.40 6.76
N ILE A 71 7.75 7.32 6.25
CA ILE A 71 9.17 7.06 6.02
C ILE A 71 9.95 7.36 7.30
N LYS A 72 10.55 6.32 7.89
CA LYS A 72 11.25 6.39 9.19
C LYS A 72 12.50 7.28 9.18
N THR A 73 13.16 7.45 8.02
CA THR A 73 14.47 8.15 7.91
C THR A 73 14.43 9.65 7.62
N LYS A 74 13.26 10.29 7.46
CA LYS A 74 13.22 11.75 7.24
C LYS A 74 13.50 12.49 8.56
N GLN A 75 14.52 13.35 8.58
CA GLN A 75 15.06 14.00 9.79
C GLN A 75 13.99 14.70 10.64
N LYS A 76 14.13 14.51 11.96
CA LYS A 76 13.36 15.14 13.03
C LYS A 76 13.50 16.67 12.93
N GLY A 77 12.38 17.41 12.89
CA GLY A 77 12.38 18.88 12.95
C GLY A 77 11.70 19.58 11.77
N LYS A 78 11.65 18.96 10.58
CA LYS A 78 10.76 19.39 9.49
C LYS A 78 9.38 18.74 9.68
N SER A 79 8.76 19.04 10.84
CA SER A 79 7.41 18.66 11.28
C SER A 79 6.82 17.34 10.70
N GLY A 80 7.07 16.20 11.34
CA GLY A 80 6.39 14.92 11.07
C GLY A 80 6.99 14.12 9.91
N GLY A 81 7.37 12.86 10.15
CA GLY A 81 8.00 11.98 9.16
C GLY A 81 7.33 12.02 7.77
N ALA A 82 8.13 11.90 6.71
CA ALA A 82 7.61 11.96 5.34
C ALA A 82 6.45 10.97 5.19
N ARG A 83 5.33 11.44 4.67
CA ARG A 83 4.22 10.56 4.31
C ARG A 83 4.26 10.33 2.82
N VAL A 84 4.48 9.09 2.44
CA VAL A 84 4.18 8.62 1.10
C VAL A 84 2.72 8.25 1.08
N ILE A 85 2.00 8.74 0.08
CA ILE A 85 0.63 8.35 -0.17
C ILE A 85 0.66 7.27 -1.25
N THR A 86 0.04 6.14 -0.93
CA THR A 86 -0.14 5.01 -1.83
C THR A 86 -1.62 4.94 -2.22
N CYS A 87 -1.91 4.94 -3.51
CA CYS A 87 -3.25 4.68 -4.04
C CYS A 87 -3.32 3.23 -4.50
N VAL A 88 -4.22 2.45 -3.91
CA VAL A 88 -4.45 1.06 -4.28
C VAL A 88 -5.85 0.85 -4.82
N LYS A 89 -6.02 -0.12 -5.70
CA LYS A 89 -7.32 -0.58 -6.22
C LYS A 89 -7.42 -2.08 -6.04
N ILE A 90 -8.53 -2.56 -5.49
CA ILE A 90 -8.78 -3.99 -5.29
C ILE A 90 -9.67 -4.50 -6.42
N VAL A 91 -9.25 -5.57 -7.11
CA VAL A 91 -10.02 -6.26 -8.15
C VAL A 91 -9.73 -7.76 -8.05
N ASN A 92 -10.77 -8.60 -8.00
CA ASN A 92 -10.64 -10.07 -8.02
C ASN A 92 -9.56 -10.62 -7.08
N GLU A 93 -9.52 -10.15 -5.83
CA GLU A 93 -8.53 -10.58 -4.82
C GLU A 93 -7.07 -10.16 -5.11
N GLN A 94 -6.88 -9.24 -6.04
CA GLN A 94 -5.61 -8.61 -6.34
C GLN A 94 -5.63 -7.14 -5.89
N VAL A 95 -4.49 -6.65 -5.42
CA VAL A 95 -4.27 -5.26 -5.01
C VAL A 95 -3.32 -4.61 -5.98
N PHE A 96 -3.82 -3.64 -6.73
CA PHE A 96 -3.03 -2.87 -7.67
C PHE A 96 -2.51 -1.61 -7.00
N ILE A 97 -1.20 -1.46 -6.92
CA ILE A 97 -0.57 -0.20 -6.53
C ILE A 97 -0.51 0.69 -7.76
N VAL A 98 -1.35 1.74 -7.77
CA VAL A 98 -1.56 2.63 -8.91
C VAL A 98 -0.67 3.87 -8.82
N ALA A 99 -0.42 4.35 -7.61
CA ALA A 99 0.45 5.49 -7.40
C ALA A 99 1.11 5.45 -6.04
N VAL A 100 2.35 5.93 -5.99
CA VAL A 100 3.12 6.12 -4.76
C VAL A 100 3.77 7.49 -4.87
N TYR A 101 3.57 8.40 -3.92
CA TYR A 101 4.17 9.74 -4.02
C TYR A 101 4.42 10.36 -2.65
N ASP A 102 5.46 11.19 -2.57
CA ASP A 102 5.77 11.97 -1.38
C ASP A 102 4.87 13.20 -1.30
N LYS A 103 4.08 13.32 -0.22
CA LYS A 103 3.17 14.46 -0.01
C LYS A 103 3.90 15.81 -0.02
N SER A 104 5.19 15.84 0.35
CA SER A 104 5.97 17.09 0.33
C SER A 104 6.35 17.56 -1.07
N GLU A 105 6.23 16.71 -2.09
CA GLU A 105 6.46 17.08 -3.50
C GLU A 105 5.14 17.24 -4.27
N TYR A 106 4.12 16.48 -3.89
CA TYR A 106 2.80 16.54 -4.51
C TYR A 106 1.73 16.71 -3.43
N ALA A 107 1.13 17.90 -3.36
CA ALA A 107 0.12 18.21 -2.35
C ALA A 107 -1.09 17.27 -2.45
N THR A 108 -1.49 16.89 -3.66
CA THR A 108 -2.57 15.92 -3.95
C THR A 108 -2.41 15.37 -5.36
N LEU A 109 -2.54 14.04 -5.53
CA LEU A 109 -2.75 13.44 -6.83
C LEU A 109 -4.23 13.61 -7.18
N THR A 110 -4.55 14.27 -8.30
CA THR A 110 -5.94 14.53 -8.69
C THR A 110 -6.65 13.24 -9.08
N ASP A 111 -7.97 13.19 -8.87
CA ASP A 111 -8.80 12.03 -9.23
C ASP A 111 -8.65 11.67 -10.72
N LYS A 112 -8.57 12.69 -11.59
CA LYS A 112 -8.31 12.53 -13.03
C LYS A 112 -7.00 11.77 -13.30
N LYS A 113 -5.96 12.02 -12.52
CA LYS A 113 -4.66 11.35 -12.69
C LYS A 113 -4.72 9.91 -12.16
N ILE A 114 -5.45 9.66 -11.08
CA ILE A 114 -5.70 8.31 -10.57
C ILE A 114 -6.48 7.50 -11.62
N GLU A 115 -7.55 8.06 -12.16
CA GLU A 115 -8.37 7.42 -13.21
C GLU A 115 -7.54 7.11 -14.46
N GLN A 116 -6.67 8.04 -14.89
CA GLN A 116 -5.79 7.79 -16.03
C GLN A 116 -4.82 6.62 -15.76
N ARG A 117 -4.27 6.53 -14.54
CA ARG A 117 -3.36 5.44 -14.18
C ARG A 117 -4.08 4.10 -14.06
N LEU A 118 -5.33 4.09 -13.59
CA LEU A 118 -6.19 2.90 -13.61
C LEU A 118 -6.39 2.41 -15.05
N LYS A 119 -6.76 3.32 -15.98
CA LYS A 119 -6.90 2.99 -17.41
C LYS A 119 -5.61 2.44 -18.01
N ASN A 120 -4.46 3.04 -17.70
CA ASN A 120 -3.15 2.55 -18.16
C ASN A 120 -2.83 1.15 -17.65
N ALA A 121 -3.32 0.79 -16.46
CA ALA A 121 -3.16 -0.53 -15.86
C ALA A 121 -4.21 -1.55 -16.33
N GLY A 122 -5.15 -1.15 -17.21
CA GLY A 122 -6.24 -2.00 -17.68
C GLY A 122 -7.38 -2.21 -16.67
N LEU A 123 -7.54 -1.28 -15.71
CA LEU A 123 -8.54 -1.32 -14.63
C LEU A 123 -9.69 -0.34 -14.82
#